data_AF-A0A949WIT4-F1
#
_entry.id   AF-A0A949WIT4-F1
#
_cell.length_a   1.000
_cell.length_b   1.000
_cell.length_c   1.000
_cell.angle_alpha   90.00
_cell.angle_beta   90.00
_cell.angle_gamma   90.00
#
_symmetry.space_group_name_H-M   'P 1'
#
loop_
_entity.id
_entity.type
_entity.pdbx_description
1 polymer ?
#
loop_
_entity_poly.entity_id
_entity_poly.type
_entity_poly.pdbx_seq_one_letter_code
_entity_poly.pdbx_strand_id
1 'polypeptide(L)' 'MFPKRVIFTQDRDFLVIGNTNKNHPGIVFYNQGTRLIREIIDYLKLMYEVMTPEEMRGWVKYFVKI' A
#
# COMPACT_ATOMS: atom_id res chain seq x y z
N MET A 1 -15.58 -6.85 -12.38
CA MET A 1 -15.12 -6.31 -11.08
C MET A 1 -13.61 -6.53 -11.00
N PHE A 2 -12.80 -5.48 -10.85
CA PHE A 2 -11.34 -5.63 -10.75
C PHE A 2 -10.95 -6.19 -9.37
N PRO A 3 -9.93 -7.08 -9.28
CA PRO A 3 -9.46 -7.60 -8.00
C PRO A 3 -8.91 -6.46 -7.13
N LYS A 4 -9.21 -6.50 -5.83
CA LYS A 4 -8.66 -5.54 -4.86
C LYS A 4 -7.16 -5.78 -4.72
N ARG A 5 -6.36 -4.72 -4.82
CA ARG A 5 -4.88 -4.77 -4.84
C ARG A 5 -4.25 -4.20 -3.59
N VAL A 6 -4.39 -2.89 -3.32
CA VAL A 6 -3.81 -2.28 -2.12
C VAL A 6 -4.78 -1.27 -1.51
N ILE A 7 -4.68 -1.10 -0.20
CA ILE A 7 -5.24 0.02 0.54
C ILE A 7 -4.09 1.01 0.75
N PHE A 8 -4.22 2.21 0.20
CA PHE A 8 -3.34 3.32 0.54
C PHE A 8 -3.91 4.06 1.74
N THR A 9 -3.08 4.38 2.72
CA THR A 9 -3.52 5.08 3.94
C THR A 9 -2.41 5.92 4.57
N GLN A 10 -2.82 6.95 5.30
CA GLN A 10 -1.95 7.74 6.18
C GLN A 10 -2.24 7.51 7.67
N ASP A 11 -3.19 6.61 7.94
CA ASP A 11 -3.57 6.23 9.29
C ASP A 11 -2.68 5.07 9.78
N ARG A 12 -2.04 5.27 10.93
CA ARG A 12 -1.09 4.32 11.51
C ARG A 12 -1.79 3.07 12.03
N ASP A 13 -3.08 3.14 12.36
CA ASP A 13 -3.81 2.00 12.91
C ASP A 13 -3.91 0.85 11.91
N PHE A 14 -3.91 1.16 10.60
CA PHE A 14 -3.85 0.16 9.53
C PHE A 14 -2.55 -0.65 9.53
N LEU A 15 -1.44 -0.11 10.04
CA LEU A 15 -0.19 -0.87 10.19
C LEU A 15 -0.34 -1.97 11.23
N VAL A 16 -1.02 -1.66 12.34
CA VAL A 16 -1.28 -2.61 13.42
C VAL A 16 -2.29 -3.66 12.98
N ILE A 17 -3.40 -3.22 12.37
CA ILE A 17 -4.46 -4.10 11.87
C ILE A 17 -3.94 -5.03 10.76
N GLY A 18 -3.15 -4.51 9.81
CA GLY A 18 -2.57 -5.29 8.72
C GLY A 18 -1.48 -6.28 9.15
N ASN A 19 -0.83 -6.04 10.28
CA ASN A 19 0.13 -6.99 10.84
C ASN A 19 -0.53 -8.10 11.65
N THR A 20 -1.69 -7.83 12.26
CA THR A 20 -2.45 -8.82 13.04
C THR A 20 -3.34 -9.70 12.16
N ASN A 21 -3.84 -9.19 11.03
CA ASN A 21 -4.63 -9.95 10.07
C ASN A 21 -4.04 -9.84 8.66
N LYS A 22 -3.56 -10.96 8.09
CA LYS A 22 -2.97 -11.00 6.74
C LYS A 22 -3.98 -11.21 5.62
N ASN A 23 -5.27 -11.40 5.93
CA ASN A 23 -6.33 -11.53 4.93
C ASN A 23 -6.80 -10.16 4.45
N HIS A 24 -5.94 -9.44 3.73
CA HIS A 24 -6.26 -8.16 3.10
C HIS A 24 -5.54 -8.02 1.74
N PRO A 25 -6.03 -7.13 0.85
CA PRO A 25 -5.41 -6.91 -0.46
C PRO A 25 -3.93 -6.53 -0.39
N GLY A 26 -3.56 -5.71 0.60
CA GLY A 26 -2.22 -5.13 0.78
C GLY A 26 -2.41 -3.73 1.39
N ILE A 27 -1.44 -3.22 2.13
CA ILE A 27 -1.49 -1.91 2.79
C ILE A 27 -0.20 -1.17 2.47
N VAL A 28 -0.35 0.00 1.87
CA VAL A 28 0.74 0.96 1.66
C VAL A 28 0.47 2.15 2.57
N PHE A 29 1.35 2.32 3.55
CA PHE A 29 1.23 3.41 4.52
C PHE A 29 2.17 4.56 4.18
N TYR A 30 1.71 5.78 4.47
CA TYR A 30 2.52 6.98 4.37
C TYR A 30 2.32 7.99 5.52
N ASN A 31 3.39 8.64 6.00
CA ASN A 31 3.23 9.76 6.93
C ASN A 31 2.69 11.00 6.19
N GLN A 32 1.63 11.61 6.71
CA GLN A 32 1.09 12.84 6.13
C GLN A 32 2.18 13.94 6.04
N GLY A 33 2.17 14.68 4.94
CA GLY A 33 3.04 15.85 4.74
C GLY A 33 4.48 15.56 4.32
N THR A 34 4.92 14.30 4.25
CA THR A 34 6.33 14.01 3.92
C THR A 34 6.62 13.82 2.42
N ARG A 35 5.57 13.69 1.55
CA ARG A 35 5.65 13.44 0.07
C ARG A 35 4.57 14.26 -0.62
N LEU A 36 4.82 14.53 -1.90
CA LEU A 36 3.83 15.02 -2.85
C LEU A 36 2.87 13.89 -3.27
N ILE A 37 1.63 14.25 -3.57
CA ILE A 37 0.62 13.33 -4.11
C ILE A 37 1.13 12.65 -5.40
N ARG A 38 1.88 13.39 -6.25
CA ARG A 38 2.51 12.84 -7.46
C ARG A 38 3.38 11.62 -7.16
N GLU A 39 4.25 11.71 -6.15
CA GLU A 39 5.17 10.63 -5.79
C GLU A 39 4.39 9.38 -5.34
N ILE A 40 3.28 9.58 -4.62
CA ILE A 40 2.38 8.51 -4.20
C ILE A 40 1.74 7.82 -5.42
N ILE A 41 1.22 8.60 -6.36
CA ILE A 41 0.58 8.07 -7.57
C ILE A 41 1.58 7.31 -8.44
N ASP A 42 2.78 7.85 -8.64
CA ASP A 42 3.82 7.23 -9.47
C ASP A 42 4.26 5.87 -8.88
N TYR A 43 4.38 5.76 -7.57
CA TYR A 43 4.65 4.47 -6.90
C TYR A 43 3.50 3.47 -7.00
N LEU A 44 2.25 3.92 -6.83
CA LEU A 44 1.09 3.03 -6.95
C LEU A 44 0.95 2.50 -8.39
N LYS A 45 1.30 3.30 -9.40
CA LYS A 45 1.40 2.85 -10.79
C LYS A 45 2.49 1.80 -10.97
N LEU A 46 3.70 2.05 -10.45
CA LEU A 46 4.79 1.08 -10.50
C LEU A 46 4.39 -0.25 -9.87
N MET A 47 3.80 -0.23 -8.67
CA MET A 47 3.27 -1.43 -8.01
C MET A 47 2.24 -2.15 -8.89
N TYR A 48 1.33 -1.40 -9.51
CA TYR A 48 0.33 -1.98 -10.41
C TYR A 48 0.94 -2.68 -11.63
N GLU A 49 2.00 -2.11 -12.20
CA GLU A 49 2.69 -2.63 -13.37
C GLU A 49 3.53 -3.88 -13.08
N VAL A 50 4.14 -3.95 -11.90
CA VAL A 50 5.15 -5.00 -11.59
C VAL A 50 4.66 -6.11 -10.66
N MET A 51 3.44 -6.00 -10.15
CA MET A 51 2.89 -6.98 -9.20
C MET A 51 1.44 -7.37 -9.51
N THR A 52 1.12 -8.62 -9.24
CA THR A 52 -0.24 -9.18 -9.25
C THR A 52 -0.97 -8.91 -7.92
N PRO A 53 -2.31 -8.95 -7.90
CA PRO A 53 -3.09 -8.85 -6.66
C PRO A 53 -2.72 -9.90 -5.61
N GLU A 54 -2.39 -11.11 -6.05
CA GLU A 54 -2.01 -12.23 -5.20
C GLU A 54 -0.67 -11.97 -4.51
N GLU A 55 0.31 -11.42 -5.23
CA GLU A 55 1.61 -11.04 -4.66
C GLU A 55 1.49 -9.91 -3.63
N MET A 56 0.52 -9.01 -3.78
CA MET A 56 0.29 -7.91 -2.83
C MET A 56 -0.41 -8.36 -1.54
N ARG A 57 -1.08 -9.52 -1.56
CA ARG A 57 -1.96 -9.97 -0.47
C ARG A 57 -1.20 -10.08 0.85
N GLY A 58 -1.77 -9.49 1.90
CA GLY A 58 -1.19 -9.50 3.25
C GLY A 58 0.06 -8.62 3.44
N TRP A 59 0.52 -7.90 2.40
CA TRP A 59 1.68 -7.02 2.52
C TRP A 59 1.34 -5.75 3.29
N VAL A 60 2.19 -5.40 4.24
CA VAL A 60 2.20 -4.07 4.86
C VAL A 60 3.53 -3.43 4.48
N LYS A 61 3.49 -2.40 3.65
CA LYS A 61 4.68 -1.71 3.16
C LYS A 61 4.65 -0.27 3.63
N TYR A 62 5.80 0.16 4.15
CA TYR A 62 6.07 1.56 4.35
C TYR A 62 6.57 2.14 3.04
N PHE A 63 6.00 3.25 2.62
CA PHE A 63 6.56 3.97 1.49
C PHE A 63 7.86 4.64 1.94
N VAL A 64 8.99 4.03 1.58
CA VAL A 64 10.33 4.59 1.73
C VAL A 64 10.75 5.17 0.38
N LYS A 65 11.44 6.32 0.38
CA LYS A 65 11.99 6.88 -0.85
C LYS A 65 13.00 5.88 -1.41
N ILE A 66 12.82 5.49 -2.66
CA ILE A 66 13.83 4.74 -3.43
C ILE A 66 14.82 5.77 -3.98
#